data_AF-X1EWE1-F1
#
_entry.id   AF-X1EWE1-F1
#
_cell.length_a   1.000
_cell.length_b   1.000
_cell.length_c   1.000
_cell.angle_alpha   90.00
_cell.angle_beta   90.00
_cell.angle_gamma   90.00
#
_symmetry.space_group_name_H-M   'P 1'
#
loop_
_entity.id
_entity.type
_entity.pdbx_description
1 polymer ?
#
loop_
_entity_poly.entity_id
_entity_poly.type
_entity_poly.pdbx_seq_one_letter_code
_entity_poly.pdbx_strand_id
1 'polypeptide(L)'
;MKMEIVFKIFWTLVLIIVFVCSIIWIWTHQIDVKETILGFFKKEVERPVDWIATRDENAIYQNGEIVGNVTAKVDETEDKYIFHEICNTSELNKELLFEYRREKLRIIEIGSIIGQENIVTSSGSEIKYNIIRNVVCEKVR
;
A
#
# COMPACT_ATOMS: atom_id res chain seq x y z
N MET A 1 41.17 48.87 25.40
CA MET A 1 40.86 47.43 25.51
C MET A 1 42.17 46.66 25.43
N LYS A 2 42.50 45.81 26.41
CA LYS A 2 43.81 45.12 26.44
C LYS A 2 43.91 44.19 25.22
N MET A 3 45.03 44.23 24.47
CA MET A 3 45.26 43.40 23.26
C MET A 3 44.98 41.91 23.50
N GLU A 4 45.24 41.44 24.73
CA GLU A 4 44.94 40.09 25.18
C GLU A 4 43.45 39.72 25.09
N ILE A 5 42.54 40.68 25.37
CA ILE A 5 41.10 40.45 25.33
C ILE A 5 40.64 40.31 23.87
N VAL A 6 41.16 41.13 22.96
CA VAL A 6 40.87 41.05 21.52
C VAL A 6 41.32 39.70 20.96
N PHE A 7 42.53 39.27 21.34
CA PHE A 7 43.09 37.99 20.91
C PHE A 7 42.28 36.78 21.41
N LYS A 8 41.84 36.80 22.68
CA LYS A 8 40.98 35.75 23.23
C LYS A 8 39.64 35.68 22.50
N ILE A 9 38.99 36.83 22.28
CA ILE A 9 37.70 36.92 21.57
C ILE A 9 37.84 36.34 20.16
N PHE A 10 38.89 36.73 19.44
CA PHE A 10 39.16 36.23 18.09
C PHE A 10 39.27 34.69 18.07
N TRP A 11 40.06 34.11 18.97
CA TRP A 11 40.23 32.66 19.05
C TRP A 11 38.96 31.91 19.44
N THR A 12 38.18 32.42 20.40
CA THR A 12 36.87 31.83 20.72
C THR A 12 35.92 31.84 19.53
N LEU A 13 35.93 32.93 18.74
CA LEU A 13 35.05 33.05 17.59
C LEU A 13 35.45 32.06 16.47
N VAL A 14 36.75 31.90 16.24
CA VAL A 14 37.28 30.89 15.30
C VAL A 14 36.90 29.48 15.74
N LEU A 15 37.06 29.13 17.02
CA LEU A 15 36.69 27.80 17.54
C LEU A 15 35.20 27.51 17.41
N ILE A 16 34.34 28.50 17.64
CA ILE A 16 32.88 28.35 17.46
C ILE A 16 32.55 28.08 15.99
N ILE A 17 33.18 28.80 15.05
CA ILE A 17 32.96 28.57 13.61
C ILE A 17 33.37 27.15 13.24
N VAL A 18 34.55 26.69 13.65
CA VAL A 18 35.02 25.34 13.37
C VAL A 18 34.07 24.30 13.96
N PHE A 19 33.62 24.49 15.20
CA PHE A 19 32.68 23.58 15.87
C PHE A 19 31.34 23.47 15.14
N VAL A 20 30.76 24.61 14.73
CA VAL A 20 29.49 24.63 13.96
C VAL A 20 29.67 23.96 12.60
N CYS A 21 30.77 24.24 11.90
CA CYS A 21 31.09 23.58 10.63
C CYS A 21 31.23 22.06 10.79
N SER A 22 31.89 21.59 11.86
CA SER A 22 32.01 20.16 12.15
C SER A 22 30.65 19.51 12.41
N ILE A 23 29.76 20.16 13.17
CA ILE A 23 28.39 19.66 13.38
C ILE A 23 27.64 19.55 12.06
N ILE A 24 27.64 20.62 11.24
CA ILE A 24 26.95 20.60 9.93
C ILE A 24 27.51 19.49 9.04
N TRP A 25 28.82 19.29 9.05
CA TRP A 25 29.47 18.27 8.22
C TRP A 25 29.09 16.85 8.68
N ILE A 26 29.12 16.57 9.98
CA ILE A 26 28.66 15.29 10.55
C ILE A 26 27.19 15.03 10.21
N TRP A 27 26.34 16.05 10.35
CA TRP A 27 24.90 15.95 10.08
C TRP A 27 24.55 15.80 8.60
N THR A 28 25.44 16.17 7.67
CA THR A 28 25.18 16.07 6.23
C THR A 28 25.88 14.88 5.58
N HIS A 29 26.97 14.37 6.16
CA HIS A 29 27.73 13.24 5.58
C HIS A 29 27.50 11.90 6.27
N GLN A 30 27.19 11.87 7.58
CA GLN A 30 26.98 10.59 8.29
C GLN A 30 25.53 10.27 8.55
N ILE A 31 24.70 11.29 8.78
CA ILE A 31 23.28 11.12 8.98
C ILE A 31 22.60 11.65 7.74
N ASP A 32 22.16 10.76 6.86
CA ASP A 32 21.33 11.15 5.74
C ASP A 32 19.92 11.46 6.28
N VAL A 33 19.78 12.58 7.00
CA VAL A 33 18.57 12.98 7.73
C VAL A 33 17.40 13.08 6.76
N LYS A 34 17.66 13.53 5.52
CA LYS A 34 16.64 13.65 4.48
C LYS A 34 16.08 12.27 4.10
N GLU A 35 16.94 11.31 3.80
CA GLU A 35 16.54 9.94 3.46
C GLU A 35 15.93 9.21 4.67
N THR A 36 16.45 9.44 5.87
CA THR A 36 15.96 8.80 7.10
C THR A 36 14.55 9.29 7.47
N ILE A 37 14.28 10.60 7.35
CA ILE A 37 12.95 11.17 7.62
C ILE A 37 11.97 10.78 6.50
N LEU A 38 12.40 10.79 5.23
CA LEU A 38 11.57 10.32 4.11
C LEU A 38 11.23 8.83 4.25
N GLY A 39 12.18 8.00 4.68
CA GLY A 39 11.96 6.58 4.95
C GLY A 39 11.04 6.32 6.14
N PHE A 40 11.02 7.21 7.14
CA PHE A 40 10.11 7.11 8.29
C PHE A 40 8.66 7.48 7.94
N PHE A 41 8.46 8.42 7.02
CA PHE A 41 7.12 8.80 6.55
C PHE A 41 6.61 7.94 5.37
N LYS A 42 7.49 7.32 4.58
CA LYS A 42 7.12 6.42 3.47
C LYS A 42 6.96 4.95 3.86
N LYS A 43 7.18 4.59 5.12
CA LYS A 43 6.83 3.25 5.59
C LYS A 43 5.32 3.18 5.80
N GLU A 44 4.57 3.18 4.69
CA GLU A 44 3.37 2.35 4.66
C GLU A 44 3.83 0.99 5.16
N VAL A 45 3.27 0.63 6.31
CA VAL A 45 3.54 -0.63 6.97
C VAL A 45 3.15 -1.69 5.94
N GLU A 46 4.13 -2.23 5.21
CA GLU A 46 4.05 -3.58 4.68
C GLU A 46 3.83 -4.43 5.92
N ARG A 47 2.55 -4.59 6.29
CA ARG A 47 2.16 -5.51 7.33
C ARG A 47 2.80 -6.82 6.91
N PRO A 48 3.58 -7.49 7.79
CA PRO A 48 4.00 -8.85 7.48
C PRO A 48 2.75 -9.58 7.04
N VAL A 49 2.82 -10.30 5.92
CA VAL A 49 1.72 -11.06 5.34
C VAL A 49 1.23 -11.99 6.44
N ASP A 50 0.29 -11.50 7.23
CA ASP A 50 -0.25 -12.22 8.36
C ASP A 50 -0.97 -13.38 7.71
N TRP A 51 -0.39 -14.56 7.91
CA TRP A 51 -0.93 -15.81 7.45
C TRP A 51 -2.25 -16.00 8.19
N ILE A 52 -3.32 -15.43 7.65
CA ILE A 52 -4.67 -15.72 8.07
C ILE A 52 -4.91 -17.16 7.61
N ALA A 53 -4.84 -18.10 8.55
CA ALA A 53 -4.96 -19.54 8.30
C ALA A 53 -6.33 -19.93 7.70
N THR A 54 -7.29 -19.00 7.68
CA THR A 54 -8.66 -19.21 7.21
C THR A 54 -9.07 -18.05 6.29
N ARG A 55 -8.45 -17.94 5.11
CA ARG A 55 -8.98 -17.06 4.06
C ARG A 55 -10.23 -17.68 3.46
N ASP A 56 -11.31 -16.91 3.43
CA ASP A 56 -12.52 -17.30 2.70
C ASP A 56 -12.19 -17.52 1.22
N GLU A 57 -12.60 -18.66 0.68
CA GLU A 57 -12.35 -19.06 -0.71
C GLU A 57 -12.98 -18.10 -1.73
N ASN A 58 -14.01 -17.35 -1.30
CA ASN A 58 -14.79 -16.45 -2.14
C ASN A 58 -14.50 -14.98 -1.83
N ALA A 59 -13.55 -14.64 -0.97
CA ALA A 59 -13.24 -13.25 -0.65
C ALA A 59 -11.99 -12.75 -1.38
N ILE A 60 -12.02 -11.48 -1.75
CA ILE A 60 -10.90 -10.73 -2.30
C ILE A 60 -10.37 -9.79 -1.23
N TYR A 61 -9.05 -9.77 -1.06
CA TYR A 61 -8.38 -9.01 -0.02
C TYR A 61 -7.46 -7.93 -0.61
N GLN A 62 -7.45 -6.75 -0.02
CA GLN A 62 -6.41 -5.74 -0.22
C GLN A 62 -5.94 -5.26 1.14
N ASN A 63 -4.62 -5.22 1.36
CA ASN A 63 -4.02 -4.78 2.63
C ASN A 63 -4.53 -5.51 3.88
N GLY A 64 -5.00 -6.76 3.72
CA GLY A 64 -5.55 -7.60 4.79
C GLY A 64 -7.05 -7.41 5.07
N GLU A 65 -7.75 -6.55 4.32
CA GLU A 65 -9.18 -6.31 4.46
C GLU A 65 -9.96 -6.89 3.27
N ILE A 66 -11.20 -7.34 3.50
CA ILE A 66 -12.07 -7.87 2.44
C ILE A 66 -12.64 -6.70 1.65
N VAL A 67 -12.29 -6.62 0.37
CA VAL A 67 -12.71 -5.54 -0.53
C VAL A 67 -13.68 -5.99 -1.63
N GLY A 68 -14.05 -7.28 -1.63
CA GLY A 68 -15.02 -7.82 -2.56
C GLY A 68 -15.26 -9.31 -2.36
N ASN A 69 -16.41 -9.77 -2.83
CA ASN A 69 -16.84 -11.17 -2.74
C ASN A 69 -17.06 -11.74 -4.14
N VAL A 70 -16.42 -12.86 -4.44
CA VAL A 70 -16.61 -13.65 -5.65
C VAL A 70 -17.89 -14.47 -5.49
N THR A 71 -18.88 -14.20 -6.31
CA THR A 71 -20.21 -14.85 -6.22
C THR A 71 -20.51 -15.79 -7.37
N ALA A 72 -19.69 -15.75 -8.43
CA ALA A 72 -19.81 -16.62 -9.58
C ALA A 72 -18.56 -17.46 -9.80
N LYS A 73 -18.58 -18.25 -10.87
CA LYS A 73 -17.46 -19.10 -11.26
C LYS A 73 -16.18 -18.26 -11.47
N VAL A 74 -15.04 -18.89 -11.18
CA VAL A 74 -13.72 -18.37 -11.50
C VAL A 74 -13.05 -19.36 -12.45
N ASP A 75 -12.64 -18.90 -13.62
CA ASP A 75 -11.82 -19.68 -14.54
C ASP A 75 -10.35 -19.35 -14.31
N GLU A 76 -9.55 -20.36 -14.03
CA GLU A 76 -8.11 -20.24 -13.79
C GLU A 76 -7.33 -20.82 -14.97
N THR A 77 -6.34 -20.07 -15.44
CA THR A 77 -5.29 -20.53 -16.36
C THR A 77 -3.92 -20.36 -15.71
N GLU A 78 -2.84 -20.79 -16.38
CA GLU A 78 -1.48 -20.71 -15.79
C GLU A 78 -1.11 -19.29 -15.36
N ASP A 79 -1.45 -18.28 -16.17
CA ASP A 79 -1.05 -16.88 -15.95
C ASP A 79 -2.20 -15.94 -15.59
N LYS A 80 -3.46 -16.37 -15.72
CA LYS A 80 -4.64 -15.49 -15.58
C LYS A 80 -5.77 -16.11 -14.78
N TYR A 81 -6.53 -15.23 -14.13
CA TYR A 81 -7.80 -15.51 -13.47
C TYR A 81 -8.91 -14.72 -14.17
N ILE A 82 -10.04 -15.38 -14.45
CA ILE A 82 -11.22 -14.73 -15.00
C ILE A 82 -12.35 -14.88 -13.99
N PHE A 83 -12.75 -13.77 -13.38
CA PHE A 83 -13.87 -13.72 -12.45
C PHE A 83 -15.13 -13.34 -13.20
N HIS A 84 -16.13 -14.23 -13.21
CA HIS A 84 -17.40 -13.95 -13.90
C HIS A 84 -18.19 -12.87 -13.18
N GLU A 85 -18.16 -12.86 -11.84
CA GLU A 85 -18.85 -11.86 -11.02
C GLU A 85 -18.14 -11.66 -9.68
N ILE A 86 -17.86 -10.41 -9.37
CA ILE A 86 -17.38 -9.93 -8.07
C ILE A 86 -18.37 -8.89 -7.57
N CYS A 87 -18.82 -9.01 -6.33
CA CYS A 87 -19.76 -8.10 -5.67
C CYS A 87 -19.11 -7.38 -4.50
N ASN A 88 -19.78 -6.34 -4.01
CA ASN A 88 -19.38 -5.52 -2.88
C ASN A 88 -18.01 -4.86 -3.09
N THR A 89 -17.69 -4.46 -4.33
CA THR A 89 -16.36 -3.92 -4.68
C THR A 89 -16.23 -2.41 -4.42
N SER A 90 -16.96 -1.87 -3.44
CA SER A 90 -16.96 -0.43 -3.14
C SER A 90 -15.58 0.06 -2.70
N GLU A 91 -14.84 -0.80 -2.00
CA GLU A 91 -13.52 -0.52 -1.41
C GLU A 91 -12.37 -1.07 -2.27
N LEU A 92 -12.70 -1.77 -3.36
CA LEU A 92 -11.70 -2.35 -4.26
C LEU A 92 -11.01 -1.24 -5.06
N ASN A 93 -9.72 -1.04 -4.79
CA ASN A 93 -8.89 -0.20 -5.62
C ASN A 93 -8.39 -1.00 -6.83
N LYS A 94 -8.88 -0.63 -8.03
CA LYS A 94 -8.60 -1.32 -9.29
C LYS A 94 -7.17 -1.15 -9.81
N GLU A 95 -6.45 -0.13 -9.34
CA GLU A 95 -5.07 0.16 -9.74
C GLU A 95 -4.06 -0.62 -8.90
N LEU A 96 -4.47 -1.07 -7.71
CA LEU A 96 -3.63 -1.82 -6.79
C LEU A 96 -3.76 -3.33 -7.02
N LEU A 97 -2.73 -4.05 -6.59
CA LEU A 97 -2.80 -5.50 -6.49
C LEU A 97 -3.82 -5.90 -5.45
N PHE A 98 -4.48 -7.02 -5.67
CA PHE A 98 -5.34 -7.65 -4.68
C PHE A 98 -4.97 -9.12 -4.54
N GLU A 99 -5.42 -9.72 -3.45
CA GLU A 99 -5.15 -11.10 -3.12
C GLU A 99 -6.44 -11.91 -3.21
N TYR A 100 -6.38 -13.01 -3.94
CA TYR A 100 -7.45 -14.00 -4.00
C TYR A 100 -6.84 -15.35 -3.66
N ARG A 101 -7.34 -15.99 -2.61
CA ARG A 101 -6.73 -17.19 -2.03
C ARG A 101 -5.25 -16.93 -1.66
N ARG A 102 -4.31 -17.59 -2.35
CA ARG A 102 -2.86 -17.47 -2.15
C ARG A 102 -2.14 -16.67 -3.24
N GLU A 103 -2.89 -16.17 -4.23
CA GLU A 103 -2.33 -15.51 -5.40
C GLU A 103 -2.48 -13.99 -5.29
N LYS A 104 -1.46 -13.27 -5.75
CA LYS A 104 -1.51 -11.83 -5.96
C LYS A 104 -1.88 -11.56 -7.41
N LEU A 105 -2.95 -10.79 -7.61
CA LEU A 105 -3.56 -10.55 -8.90
C LEU A 105 -3.60 -9.07 -9.22
N ARG A 106 -3.44 -8.75 -10.51
CA ARG A 106 -3.66 -7.40 -11.07
C ARG A 106 -4.83 -7.44 -12.04
N ILE A 107 -5.77 -6.51 -11.91
CA ILE A 107 -6.84 -6.35 -12.90
C ILE A 107 -6.24 -5.82 -14.20
N ILE A 108 -6.45 -6.54 -15.30
CA ILE A 108 -6.11 -6.09 -16.66
C ILE A 108 -7.33 -5.50 -17.32
N GLU A 109 -8.47 -6.18 -17.20
CA GLU A 109 -9.68 -5.83 -17.94
C GLU A 109 -10.92 -6.04 -17.08
N ILE A 110 -11.89 -5.15 -17.26
CA ILE A 110 -13.21 -5.21 -16.64
C ILE A 110 -14.25 -5.17 -17.76
N GLY A 111 -15.06 -6.22 -17.89
CA GLY A 111 -16.11 -6.28 -18.90
C GLY A 111 -17.25 -5.31 -18.62
N SER A 112 -17.86 -5.37 -17.43
CA SER A 112 -18.93 -4.43 -17.05
C SER A 112 -19.01 -4.16 -15.55
N ILE A 113 -19.57 -3.01 -15.20
CA ILE A 113 -19.81 -2.57 -13.82
C ILE A 113 -21.30 -2.27 -13.67
N ILE A 114 -21.91 -2.83 -12.64
CA ILE A 114 -23.33 -2.69 -12.31
C ILE A 114 -23.40 -2.13 -10.89
N GLY A 115 -24.12 -1.02 -10.69
CA GLY A 115 -24.14 -0.33 -9.39
C GLY A 115 -24.85 -1.12 -8.28
N GLN A 116 -26.02 -1.68 -8.56
CA GLN A 116 -26.77 -2.49 -7.59
C GLN A 116 -27.61 -3.54 -8.33
N GLU A 117 -27.68 -4.74 -7.79
CA GLU A 117 -28.56 -5.81 -8.27
C GLU A 117 -29.27 -6.44 -7.08
N ASN A 118 -30.59 -6.56 -7.19
CA ASN A 118 -31.40 -7.27 -6.21
C ASN A 118 -31.60 -8.69 -6.70
N ILE A 119 -31.03 -9.67 -6.01
CA ILE A 119 -31.22 -11.08 -6.32
C ILE A 119 -32.32 -11.61 -5.40
N VAL A 120 -33.42 -12.05 -6.02
CA VAL A 120 -34.51 -12.72 -5.30
C VAL A 120 -34.22 -14.22 -5.30
N THR A 121 -33.89 -14.76 -4.14
CA THR A 121 -33.71 -16.21 -3.92
C THR A 121 -34.89 -16.78 -3.16
N SER A 122 -35.05 -18.11 -3.19
CA SER A 122 -36.10 -18.83 -2.47
C SER A 122 -36.07 -18.61 -0.94
N SER A 123 -34.94 -18.13 -0.41
CA SER A 123 -34.69 -17.83 1.01
C SER A 123 -34.77 -16.35 1.39
N GLY A 124 -34.97 -15.44 0.43
CA GLY A 124 -35.04 -13.99 0.67
C GLY A 124 -34.47 -13.15 -0.48
N SER A 125 -34.51 -11.82 -0.31
CA SER A 125 -33.85 -10.87 -1.21
C SER A 125 -32.46 -10.52 -0.69
N GLU A 126 -31.43 -10.76 -1.50
CA GLU A 126 -30.08 -10.30 -1.22
C GLU A 126 -29.75 -9.12 -2.14
N ILE A 127 -29.19 -8.06 -1.56
CA ILE A 127 -28.79 -6.87 -2.30
C ILE A 127 -27.27 -6.92 -2.48
N LYS A 128 -26.84 -6.96 -3.73
CA LYS A 128 -25.43 -6.84 -4.10
C LYS A 128 -25.15 -5.43 -4.57
N TYR A 129 -24.05 -4.86 -4.10
CA TYR A 129 -23.61 -3.51 -4.46
C TYR A 129 -22.33 -3.58 -5.27
N ASN A 130 -22.13 -2.62 -6.18
CA ASN A 130 -20.92 -2.43 -6.99
C ASN A 130 -20.40 -3.77 -7.54
N ILE A 131 -21.19 -4.34 -8.44
CA ILE A 131 -20.92 -5.63 -9.06
C ILE A 131 -20.05 -5.40 -10.29
N ILE A 132 -18.99 -6.17 -10.42
CA ILE A 132 -18.12 -6.17 -11.58
C ILE A 132 -18.19 -7.54 -12.24
N ARG A 133 -18.42 -7.59 -13.55
CA ARG A 133 -18.52 -8.83 -14.34
C ARG A 133 -17.39 -8.95 -15.35
N ASN A 134 -17.02 -10.20 -15.63
CA ASN A 134 -15.96 -10.58 -16.57
C ASN A 134 -14.65 -9.83 -16.29
N VAL A 135 -14.13 -9.97 -15.08
CA VAL A 135 -12.87 -9.33 -14.67
C VAL A 135 -11.72 -10.27 -15.02
N VAL A 136 -10.84 -9.81 -15.89
CA VAL A 136 -9.62 -10.54 -16.28
C VAL A 136 -8.46 -10.01 -15.47
N CYS A 137 -7.80 -10.93 -14.77
CA CYS A 137 -6.68 -10.64 -13.90
C CYS A 137 -5.45 -11.45 -14.32
N GLU A 138 -4.26 -10.88 -14.14
CA GLU A 138 -2.99 -11.57 -14.32
C GLU A 138 -2.34 -11.86 -12.97
N LYS A 139 -1.70 -13.03 -12.87
CA LYS A 139 -0.93 -13.44 -11.70
C LYS A 139 0.38 -12.65 -11.65
N VAL A 140 0.62 -11.99 -10.52
CA VAL A 140 1.87 -11.27 -10.26
C VAL A 140 2.75 -12.16 -9.40
N ARG A 141 3.84 -12.65 -9.99
CA ARG A 141 4.88 -13.45 -9.29
C ARG A 141 5.84 -12.57 -8.51
#